data_AF-A0A7S0YPP0-F1
#
_entry.id   AF-A0A7S0YPP0-F1
#
_cell.length_a   1.000
_cell.length_b   1.000
_cell.length_c   1.000
_cell.angle_alpha   90.00
_cell.angle_beta   90.00
_cell.angle_gamma   90.00
#
_symmetry.space_group_name_H-M   'P 1'
#
loop_
_entity.id
_entity.type
_entity.pdbx_description
1 polymer ?
#
loop_
_entity_poly.entity_id
_entity_poly.type
_entity_poly.pdbx_seq_one_letter_code
_entity_poly.pdbx_strand_id
1 'polypeptide(L)'
;NNQLSPPPPPPPPPVDSPHLVVVQKAVMGLLRLCARLLPYKQHEAAGDLLLKGLQLVALVDEHAAAELAPTIAYEVQALVRSFAVFVHHPQAWTTLCTLLRIVMYDKAAMPTCVATVEWIAREALSMVNFSAVLQSGVDLLDRLASVGEGG
;
A
#
# COMPACT_ATOMS: atom_id res chain seq x y z
N ASN A 1 -37.11 40.81 24.20
CA ASN A 1 -36.73 39.39 24.13
C ASN A 1 -36.22 39.09 22.72
N ASN A 2 -34.98 39.48 22.39
CA ASN A 2 -34.38 39.24 21.06
C ASN A 2 -32.97 38.66 21.27
N GLN A 3 -32.92 37.34 21.48
CA GLN A 3 -31.68 36.56 21.46
C GLN A 3 -31.25 36.41 19.99
N LEU A 4 -30.24 37.18 19.56
CA LEU A 4 -29.55 36.94 18.29
C LEU A 4 -28.67 35.70 18.45
N SER A 5 -29.04 34.60 17.80
CA SER A 5 -28.23 33.39 17.72
C SER A 5 -26.87 33.69 17.06
N PRO A 6 -25.75 33.11 17.55
CA PRO A 6 -24.45 33.32 16.95
C PRO A 6 -24.41 32.72 15.53
N PRO A 7 -23.68 33.35 14.58
CA PRO A 7 -23.56 32.85 13.23
C PRO A 7 -22.89 31.47 13.19
N PRO A 8 -23.27 30.58 12.26
CA PRO A 8 -22.67 29.27 12.12
C PRO A 8 -21.16 29.38 11.83
N PRO A 9 -20.32 28.48 12.37
CA PRO A 9 -18.89 28.49 12.13
C PRO A 9 -18.62 28.32 10.62
N PRO A 10 -17.59 29.00 10.08
CA PRO A 10 -17.21 28.86 8.68
C PRO A 10 -16.85 27.40 8.37
N PRO A 11 -17.16 26.89 7.16
CA PRO A 11 -16.76 25.56 6.74
C PRO A 11 -15.22 25.44 6.81
N PRO A 12 -14.68 24.28 7.22
CA PRO A 12 -13.25 24.07 7.28
C PRO A 12 -12.63 24.31 5.88
N PRO A 13 -11.42 24.90 5.80
CA PRO A 13 -10.74 25.10 4.54
C PRO A 13 -10.51 23.75 3.83
N PRO A 14 -10.60 23.70 2.48
CA PRO A 14 -10.23 22.49 1.74
C PRO A 14 -8.79 22.15 2.06
N VAL A 15 -8.57 20.92 2.55
CA VAL A 15 -7.27 20.36 2.90
C VAL A 15 -6.54 19.99 1.59
N ASP A 16 -6.25 20.96 0.75
CA ASP A 16 -5.29 20.77 -0.33
C ASP A 16 -3.90 20.80 0.31
N SER A 17 -3.43 19.62 0.73
CA SER A 17 -2.09 19.43 1.29
C SER A 17 -1.09 19.25 0.14
N PRO A 18 -0.39 20.31 -0.35
CA PRO A 18 0.55 20.20 -1.48
C PRO A 18 1.70 19.21 -1.21
N HIS A 19 2.02 18.96 0.06
CA HIS A 19 3.02 17.99 0.48
C HIS A 19 2.62 16.54 0.14
N LEU A 20 1.33 16.21 0.25
CA LEU A 20 0.79 14.90 -0.09
C LEU A 20 0.96 14.58 -1.57
N VAL A 21 0.74 15.57 -2.45
CA VAL A 21 0.93 15.44 -3.90
C VAL A 21 2.40 15.21 -4.26
N VAL A 22 3.34 15.84 -3.55
CA VAL A 22 4.78 15.66 -3.79
C VAL A 22 5.24 14.29 -3.31
N VAL A 23 4.81 13.87 -2.12
CA VAL A 23 5.11 12.54 -1.56
C VAL A 23 4.54 11.45 -2.46
N GLN A 24 3.28 11.58 -2.88
CA GLN A 24 2.65 10.68 -3.84
C GLN A 24 3.45 10.59 -5.14
N LYS A 25 3.85 11.72 -5.72
CA LYS A 25 4.66 11.74 -6.96
C LYS A 25 6.04 11.13 -6.77
N ALA A 26 6.69 11.33 -5.63
CA ALA A 26 7.99 10.76 -5.31
C ALA A 26 7.90 9.23 -5.12
N VAL A 27 6.92 8.76 -4.36
CA VAL A 27 6.62 7.34 -4.16
C VAL A 27 6.27 6.68 -5.50
N MET A 28 5.40 7.30 -6.29
CA MET A 28 5.01 6.85 -7.62
C MET A 28 6.21 6.78 -8.57
N GLY A 29 7.07 7.80 -8.52
CA GLY A 29 8.30 7.87 -9.30
C GLY A 29 9.27 6.75 -8.94
N LEU A 30 9.44 6.46 -7.64
CA LEU A 30 10.28 5.37 -7.15
C LEU A 30 9.73 3.99 -7.57
N LEU A 31 8.43 3.74 -7.38
CA LEU A 31 7.79 2.47 -7.78
C LEU A 31 7.95 2.22 -9.29
N ARG A 32 7.69 3.25 -10.12
CA ARG A 32 7.83 3.17 -11.58
C ARG A 32 9.29 3.04 -12.02
N LEU A 33 10.21 3.71 -11.34
CA LEU A 33 11.64 3.58 -11.60
C LEU A 33 12.11 2.16 -11.28
N CYS A 34 11.67 1.58 -10.16
CA CYS A 34 12.00 0.20 -9.80
C CYS A 34 11.43 -0.80 -10.80
N ALA A 35 10.16 -0.62 -11.22
CA ALA A 35 9.53 -1.43 -12.29
C ALA A 35 10.31 -1.37 -13.61
N ARG A 36 10.84 -0.19 -13.97
CA ARG A 36 11.63 0.00 -15.19
C ARG A 36 13.07 -0.48 -15.10
N LEU A 37 13.66 -0.53 -13.91
CA LEU A 37 15.05 -0.96 -13.72
C LEU A 37 15.18 -2.48 -13.55
N LEU A 38 14.10 -3.16 -13.16
CA LEU A 38 14.03 -4.62 -13.03
C LEU A 38 14.51 -5.42 -14.25
N PRO A 39 14.19 -5.04 -15.50
CA PRO A 39 14.68 -5.75 -16.69
C PRO A 39 16.15 -5.45 -17.04
N TYR A 40 16.76 -4.42 -16.46
CA TYR A 40 18.03 -3.85 -16.92
C TYR A 40 19.20 -3.99 -15.92
N LYS A 41 18.96 -4.43 -14.68
CA LYS A 41 19.99 -4.54 -13.62
C LYS A 41 20.06 -5.97 -13.10
N GLN A 42 21.28 -6.44 -12.82
CA GLN A 42 21.57 -7.72 -12.17
C GLN A 42 20.61 -7.92 -10.98
N HIS A 43 19.85 -9.01 -11.02
CA HIS A 43 18.64 -9.29 -10.25
C HIS A 43 18.72 -9.00 -8.73
N GLU A 44 19.92 -8.99 -8.15
CA GLU A 44 20.14 -8.73 -6.71
C GLU A 44 20.02 -7.24 -6.33
N ALA A 45 20.63 -6.32 -7.09
CA ALA A 45 20.65 -4.89 -6.72
C ALA A 45 19.30 -4.17 -6.95
N ALA A 46 18.47 -4.70 -7.85
CA ALA A 46 17.12 -4.18 -8.11
C ALA A 46 16.17 -4.46 -6.92
N GLY A 47 16.35 -5.61 -6.26
CA GLY A 47 15.62 -5.96 -5.04
C GLY A 47 15.92 -4.98 -3.89
N ASP A 48 17.17 -4.58 -3.71
CA ASP A 48 17.59 -3.66 -2.65
C ASP A 48 17.13 -2.22 -2.86
N LEU A 49 17.20 -1.72 -4.10
CA LEU A 49 16.68 -0.39 -4.43
C LEU A 49 15.16 -0.33 -4.32
N LEU A 50 14.47 -1.39 -4.73
CA LEU A 50 13.02 -1.51 -4.54
C LEU A 50 12.67 -1.62 -3.06
N LEU A 51 13.40 -2.41 -2.28
CA LEU A 51 13.23 -2.54 -0.83
C LEU A 51 13.37 -1.18 -0.14
N LYS A 52 14.40 -0.39 -0.49
CA LYS A 52 14.58 0.97 0.01
C LYS A 52 13.44 1.90 -0.42
N GLY A 53 12.99 1.82 -1.67
CA GLY A 53 11.85 2.58 -2.18
C GLY A 53 10.57 2.27 -1.39
N LEU A 54 10.28 0.99 -1.17
CA LEU A 54 9.13 0.51 -0.41
C LEU A 54 9.21 0.89 1.09
N GLN A 55 10.40 0.85 1.69
CA GLN A 55 10.63 1.32 3.06
C GLN A 55 10.40 2.83 3.21
N LEU A 56 10.70 3.63 2.18
CA LEU A 56 10.38 5.06 2.17
C LEU A 56 8.87 5.32 2.07
N VAL A 57 8.11 4.44 1.39
CA VAL A 57 6.63 4.51 1.38
C VAL A 57 6.07 4.24 2.79
N ALA A 58 6.66 3.30 3.52
CA ALA A 58 6.26 3.00 4.90
C ALA A 58 6.58 4.12 5.91
N LEU A 59 7.39 5.11 5.52
CA LEU A 59 7.74 6.30 6.31
C LEU A 59 6.82 7.50 6.03
N VAL A 60 5.87 7.37 5.11
CA VAL A 60 4.88 8.43 4.84
C VAL A 60 3.99 8.59 6.07
N ASP A 61 3.88 9.84 6.54
CA ASP A 61 3.12 10.25 7.71
C ASP A 61 1.72 9.61 7.76
N GLU A 62 1.27 9.18 8.95
CA GLU A 62 0.04 8.40 9.17
C GLU A 62 -1.20 9.08 8.56
N HIS A 63 -1.24 10.42 8.53
CA HIS A 63 -2.32 11.19 7.93
C HIS A 63 -2.25 11.20 6.39
N ALA A 64 -1.05 11.30 5.83
CA ALA A 64 -0.82 11.24 4.40
C ALA A 64 -1.00 9.82 3.82
N ALA A 65 -0.72 8.79 4.62
CA ALA A 65 -0.92 7.40 4.25
C ALA A 65 -2.41 7.05 4.12
N ALA A 66 -3.28 7.61 4.98
CA ALA A 66 -4.72 7.39 4.93
C ALA A 66 -5.36 7.93 3.63
N GLU A 67 -5.01 9.17 3.22
CA GLU A 67 -5.55 9.75 1.98
C GLU A 67 -5.02 9.06 0.71
N LEU A 68 -3.80 8.51 0.76
CA LEU A 68 -3.17 7.85 -0.39
C LEU A 68 -3.35 6.33 -0.43
N ALA A 69 -3.92 5.74 0.62
CA ALA A 69 -4.05 4.30 0.77
C ALA A 69 -4.60 3.57 -0.47
N PRO A 70 -5.70 4.00 -1.12
CA PRO A 70 -6.21 3.31 -2.31
C PRO A 70 -5.26 3.42 -3.52
N THR A 71 -4.58 4.55 -3.67
CA THR A 71 -3.59 4.74 -4.75
C THR A 71 -2.36 3.85 -4.52
N ILE A 72 -1.86 3.83 -3.28
CA ILE A 72 -0.73 2.99 -2.88
C ILE A 72 -1.07 1.52 -3.10
N ALA A 73 -2.27 1.09 -2.70
CA ALA A 73 -2.71 -0.29 -2.91
C ALA A 73 -2.75 -0.69 -4.39
N TYR A 74 -3.23 0.19 -5.28
CA TYR A 74 -3.25 -0.06 -6.72
C TYR A 74 -1.83 -0.17 -7.31
N GLU A 75 -0.94 0.76 -6.95
CA GLU A 75 0.44 0.75 -7.44
C GLU A 75 1.24 -0.42 -6.86
N VAL A 76 1.00 -0.82 -5.60
CA VAL A 76 1.56 -2.05 -5.02
C VAL A 76 1.05 -3.27 -5.75
N GLN A 77 -0.24 -3.34 -6.11
CA GLN A 77 -0.78 -4.43 -6.92
C GLN A 77 -0.11 -4.51 -8.30
N ALA A 78 0.01 -3.38 -9.00
CA ALA A 78 0.67 -3.31 -10.31
C ALA A 78 2.15 -3.71 -10.21
N LEU A 79 2.83 -3.24 -9.17
CA LEU A 79 4.21 -3.62 -8.87
C LEU A 79 4.30 -5.13 -8.66
N VAL A 80 3.53 -5.70 -7.73
CA VAL A 80 3.54 -7.15 -7.43
C VAL A 80 3.33 -7.98 -8.69
N ARG A 81 2.38 -7.61 -9.55
CA ARG A 81 2.12 -8.33 -10.80
C ARG A 81 3.30 -8.30 -11.77
N SER A 82 3.99 -7.17 -11.86
CA SER A 82 5.17 -7.03 -12.72
C SER A 82 6.45 -7.61 -12.09
N PHE A 83 6.54 -7.60 -10.77
CA PHE A 83 7.74 -7.93 -10.01
C PHE A 83 7.79 -9.41 -9.64
N ALA A 84 6.65 -10.08 -9.45
CA ALA A 84 6.53 -11.46 -8.98
C ALA A 84 7.45 -12.46 -9.71
N VAL A 85 7.63 -12.30 -11.02
CA VAL A 85 8.47 -13.18 -11.87
C VAL A 85 9.96 -13.03 -11.57
N PHE A 86 10.38 -11.90 -11.01
CA PHE A 86 11.78 -11.52 -10.79
C PHE A 86 12.20 -11.60 -9.32
N VAL A 87 11.26 -11.84 -8.39
CA VAL A 87 11.54 -11.85 -6.94
C VAL A 87 11.97 -13.23 -6.48
N HIS A 88 13.27 -13.39 -6.25
CA HIS A 88 13.82 -14.61 -5.65
C HIS A 88 14.19 -14.42 -4.17
N HIS A 89 14.06 -13.21 -3.63
CA HIS A 89 14.47 -12.89 -2.27
C HIS A 89 13.26 -12.83 -1.30
N PRO A 90 13.24 -13.65 -0.23
CA PRO A 90 12.13 -13.68 0.73
C PRO A 90 11.83 -12.32 1.38
N GLN A 91 12.87 -11.55 1.71
CA GLN A 91 12.71 -10.25 2.38
C GLN A 91 11.93 -9.23 1.53
N ALA A 92 12.04 -9.27 0.20
CA ALA A 92 11.29 -8.39 -0.67
C ALA A 92 9.79 -8.69 -0.60
N TRP A 93 9.42 -9.97 -0.52
CA TRP A 93 8.05 -10.40 -0.28
C TRP A 93 7.54 -9.97 1.09
N THR A 94 8.36 -10.09 2.14
CA THR A 94 8.00 -9.62 3.49
C THR A 94 7.68 -8.13 3.50
N THR A 95 8.47 -7.29 2.80
CA THR A 95 8.20 -5.85 2.74
C THR A 95 6.95 -5.53 1.95
N LEU A 96 6.72 -6.20 0.82
CA LEU A 96 5.47 -6.05 0.05
C LEU A 96 4.24 -6.42 0.88
N CYS A 97 4.30 -7.54 1.58
CA CYS A 97 3.26 -8.02 2.48
C CYS A 97 3.04 -7.07 3.67
N THR A 98 4.11 -6.49 4.21
CA THR A 98 4.04 -5.47 5.27
C THR A 98 3.36 -4.20 4.79
N LEU A 99 3.66 -3.73 3.57
CA LEU A 99 2.96 -2.59 2.99
C LEU A 99 1.49 -2.90 2.77
N LEU A 100 1.17 -4.06 2.20
CA LEU A 100 -0.23 -4.51 2.06
C LEU A 100 -0.97 -4.51 3.41
N ARG A 101 -0.30 -4.94 4.48
CA ARG A 101 -0.81 -4.85 5.87
C ARG A 101 -1.04 -3.44 6.35
N ILE A 102 -0.21 -2.48 5.97
CA ILE A 102 -0.42 -1.07 6.35
C ILE A 102 -1.63 -0.50 5.61
N VAL A 103 -1.73 -0.71 4.28
CA VAL A 103 -2.84 -0.17 3.49
C VAL A 103 -4.17 -0.88 3.70
N MET A 104 -4.20 -2.16 4.12
CA MET A 104 -5.47 -2.88 4.33
C MET A 104 -6.31 -2.36 5.50
N TYR A 105 -5.76 -1.52 6.38
CA TYR A 105 -6.53 -0.86 7.43
C TYR A 105 -7.52 0.17 6.87
N ASP A 106 -7.25 0.71 5.68
CA ASP A 106 -8.15 1.61 4.98
C ASP A 106 -9.26 0.83 4.23
N LYS A 107 -10.52 1.25 4.43
CA LYS A 107 -11.69 0.56 3.85
C LYS A 107 -11.72 0.63 2.32
N ALA A 108 -11.24 1.71 1.72
CA ALA A 108 -11.23 1.88 0.26
C ALA A 108 -10.10 1.09 -0.41
N ALA A 109 -8.98 0.87 0.29
CA ALA A 109 -7.86 0.06 -0.19
C ALA A 109 -8.08 -1.46 -0.02
N MET A 110 -8.90 -1.87 0.96
CA MET A 110 -9.12 -3.27 1.33
C MET A 110 -9.47 -4.20 0.16
N PRO A 111 -10.41 -3.87 -0.76
CA PRO A 111 -10.72 -4.75 -1.90
C PRO A 111 -9.51 -5.02 -2.80
N THR A 112 -8.67 -3.99 -3.00
CA THR A 112 -7.45 -4.09 -3.79
C THR A 112 -6.41 -4.96 -3.09
N CYS A 113 -6.28 -4.85 -1.76
CA CYS A 113 -5.41 -5.73 -0.96
C CYS A 113 -5.83 -7.20 -1.07
N VAL A 114 -7.13 -7.49 -0.93
CA VAL A 114 -7.68 -8.85 -1.10
C VAL A 114 -7.40 -9.40 -2.49
N ALA A 115 -7.72 -8.63 -3.54
CA ALA A 115 -7.47 -9.03 -4.92
C ALA A 115 -5.97 -9.25 -5.22
N THR A 116 -5.10 -8.52 -4.54
CA THR A 116 -3.64 -8.68 -4.67
C THR A 116 -3.17 -9.98 -4.02
N VAL A 117 -3.59 -10.26 -2.79
CA VAL A 117 -3.23 -11.51 -2.09
C VAL A 117 -3.81 -12.73 -2.80
N GLU A 118 -5.06 -12.66 -3.28
CA GLU A 118 -5.68 -13.70 -4.10
C GLU A 118 -4.86 -13.98 -5.37
N TRP A 119 -4.46 -12.93 -6.09
CA TRP A 119 -3.65 -13.08 -7.29
C TRP A 119 -2.28 -13.70 -6.98
N ILE A 120 -1.61 -13.27 -5.91
CA ILE A 120 -0.33 -13.88 -5.50
C ILE A 120 -0.53 -15.37 -5.20
N ALA A 121 -1.56 -15.71 -4.43
CA ALA A 121 -1.85 -17.10 -4.06
C ALA A 121 -2.13 -17.99 -5.28
N ARG A 122 -2.75 -17.43 -6.33
CA ARG A 122 -3.13 -18.19 -7.53
C ARG A 122 -2.02 -18.29 -8.58
N GLU A 123 -1.29 -17.20 -8.82
CA GLU A 123 -0.41 -17.08 -9.99
C GLU A 123 1.08 -17.03 -9.63
N ALA A 124 1.43 -16.65 -8.40
CA ALA A 124 2.81 -16.34 -8.02
C ALA A 124 3.29 -17.00 -6.72
N LEU A 125 2.50 -17.91 -6.14
CA LEU A 125 2.83 -18.55 -4.87
C LEU A 125 4.03 -19.48 -5.05
N SER A 126 5.00 -19.35 -4.16
CA SER A 126 6.23 -20.14 -4.15
C SER A 126 6.73 -20.31 -2.72
N MET A 127 7.68 -21.24 -2.51
CA MET A 127 8.27 -21.44 -1.18
C MET A 127 8.97 -20.19 -0.63
N VAL A 128 9.40 -19.27 -1.51
CA VAL A 128 10.09 -18.02 -1.15
C VAL A 128 9.12 -17.02 -0.50
N ASN A 129 7.86 -16.99 -0.93
CA ASN A 129 6.86 -16.01 -0.49
C ASN A 129 5.73 -16.60 0.36
N PHE A 130 5.64 -17.93 0.44
CA PHE A 130 4.56 -18.65 1.12
C PHE A 130 4.26 -18.13 2.53
N SER A 131 5.30 -18.02 3.37
CA SER A 131 5.14 -17.57 4.76
C SER A 131 4.58 -16.15 4.87
N ALA A 132 5.15 -15.22 4.08
CA ALA A 132 4.73 -13.81 4.10
C ALA A 132 3.30 -13.63 3.58
N VAL A 133 2.95 -14.32 2.48
CA VAL A 133 1.61 -14.26 1.88
C VAL A 133 0.57 -14.89 2.80
N LEU A 134 0.89 -16.02 3.44
CA LEU A 134 -0.01 -16.68 4.36
C LEU A 134 -0.31 -15.79 5.58
N GLN A 135 0.71 -15.16 6.16
CA GLN A 135 0.53 -14.22 7.27
C GLN A 135 -0.36 -13.04 6.86
N SER A 136 -0.10 -12.41 5.70
CA SER A 136 -0.97 -11.33 5.20
C SER A 136 -2.40 -11.78 4.88
N GLY A 137 -2.57 -13.02 4.41
CA GLY A 137 -3.89 -13.61 4.20
C GLY A 137 -4.67 -13.78 5.51
N VAL A 138 -4.02 -14.28 6.57
CA VAL A 138 -4.63 -14.41 7.90
C VAL A 138 -5.02 -13.04 8.45
N ASP A 139 -4.15 -12.04 8.35
CA ASP A 139 -4.45 -10.67 8.81
C ASP A 139 -5.66 -10.07 8.06
N LEU A 140 -5.78 -10.32 6.75
CA LEU A 140 -6.95 -9.89 5.97
C LEU A 140 -8.23 -10.59 6.41
N LEU A 141 -8.18 -11.89 6.67
CA LEU A 141 -9.34 -12.66 7.12
C LEU A 141 -9.82 -12.20 8.50
N ASP A 142 -8.89 -11.98 9.43
CA ASP A 142 -9.20 -11.46 10.76
C ASP A 142 -9.83 -10.06 10.67
N ARG A 143 -9.29 -9.21 9.79
CA ARG A 143 -9.88 -7.89 9.51
C ARG A 143 -11.28 -8.00 8.92
N LEU A 144 -11.51 -8.88 7.95
CA LEU A 144 -12.83 -9.08 7.34
C LEU A 144 -13.85 -9.59 8.37
N ALA A 145 -13.42 -10.48 9.27
CA ALA A 145 -14.26 -10.96 10.37
C ALA A 145 -14.64 -9.81 11.32
N SER A 146 -13.68 -8.97 11.71
CA SER A 146 -13.93 -7.82 12.60
C SER A 146 -14.86 -6.76 12.01
N VAL A 147 -14.90 -6.60 10.68
CA VAL A 147 -15.83 -5.69 9.99
C VAL A 147 -17.25 -6.26 9.95
N GLY A 148 -17.41 -7.58 9.93
CA GLY A 148 -18.71 -8.26 9.89
C GLY A 148 -19.48 -8.24 11.20
N GLU A 149 -18.82 -8.11 12.35
CA GLU A 149 -19.45 -8.11 13.68
C GLU A 149 -19.94 -6.73 14.14
N GLY A 150 -19.64 -5.66 13.41
CA GLY A 150 -19.99 -4.27 13.75
C GLY A 150 -21.15 -3.67 12.96
N GLY A 151 -21.97 -4.50 12.30
CA GLY A 151 -23.12 -4.09 11.46
C GLY A 151 -24.44 -4.02 12.21
#